data_AF-A0A6P0V969-F1
#
_entry.id   AF-A0A6P0V969-F1
#
_cell.length_a   1.000
_cell.length_b   1.000
_cell.length_c   1.000
_cell.angle_alpha   90.00
_cell.angle_beta   90.00
_cell.angle_gamma   90.00
#
_symmetry.space_group_name_H-M   'P 1'
#
loop_
_entity.id
_entity.type
_entity.pdbx_description
1 polymer ?
#
loop_
_entity_poly.entity_id
_entity_poly.type
_entity_poly.pdbx_seq_one_letter_code
_entity_poly.pdbx_strand_id
1 'polypeptide(L)'
;MKPQRDRSNKMYVKKGFAFALTVFLSTGGTLTLARANGNVANDRLTAAMVRDWSQLALDMIAASFGFLSPPGVARALSILTTSEWNAMVPYTADATPVAVARFPETGTAADNVQRVRRARSEDTRKAISVAAFLALAEIFYDLDSNCAATRENAWPLMETDGVDMLRRYVDVVPSGLTEIPDVVNFLKSSTDTVIERAVESTMTFLTARRADGMNARGDLSDDGVCYSDYTLYQSVNDPQETVGRTNCMDEIRHLDKWQQLYVPTPGGGAQLRPWLSPYMDRVIPFSSETPLLWTNLPGPPREGQDLFMEQHSEVLDIYSSLSDRQKIIAEFWADGPASTLPPGHWHEIAIEVAEERELGGEDMLKLLFLQAQAVFDAGIASWQAKRYYDSARPVTVLQCLYADQTVTTWLGPYQGIGERSGSEWQPVRIQNGDLVATLR
;
A
#
# COMPACT_ATOMS: atom_id res chain seq x y z
N MET A 1 23.94 -43.28 -18.24
CA MET A 1 22.89 -43.91 -17.40
C MET A 1 22.41 -42.89 -16.38
N LYS A 2 21.15 -42.44 -16.46
CA LYS A 2 20.46 -41.68 -15.41
C LYS A 2 19.59 -42.65 -14.59
N PRO A 3 19.41 -42.43 -13.28
CA PRO A 3 18.18 -42.85 -12.57
C PRO A 3 17.41 -41.58 -12.13
N GLN A 4 16.29 -41.26 -12.78
CA GLN A 4 14.90 -41.56 -12.38
C GLN A 4 14.49 -41.00 -11.00
N ARG A 5 13.81 -39.84 -11.02
CA ARG A 5 13.00 -39.33 -9.91
C ARG A 5 11.63 -40.01 -9.94
N ASP A 6 11.22 -40.57 -8.82
CA ASP A 6 9.90 -41.14 -8.61
C ASP A 6 8.85 -40.02 -8.47
N ARG A 7 7.74 -40.18 -9.20
CA ARG A 7 6.52 -39.38 -9.17
C ARG A 7 5.37 -40.33 -8.87
N SER A 8 4.76 -40.21 -7.69
CA SER A 8 3.39 -40.66 -7.44
C SER A 8 2.84 -39.96 -6.18
N ASN A 9 1.88 -39.02 -6.31
CA ASN A 9 0.40 -39.18 -6.33
C ASN A 9 -0.18 -39.22 -4.89
N LYS A 10 -1.18 -38.45 -4.42
CA LYS A 10 -2.40 -37.80 -4.97
C LYS A 10 -2.81 -36.65 -4.01
N MET A 11 -3.19 -35.45 -4.44
CA MET A 11 -4.48 -35.01 -4.97
C MET A 11 -5.69 -35.32 -4.06
N TYR A 12 -6.06 -34.35 -3.21
CA TYR A 12 -7.42 -34.19 -2.68
C TYR A 12 -8.05 -32.95 -3.31
N VAL A 13 -8.88 -33.18 -4.33
CA VAL A 13 -9.80 -32.20 -4.93
C VAL A 13 -11.20 -32.79 -4.78
N LYS A 14 -12.04 -32.16 -3.95
CA LYS A 14 -13.52 -32.19 -3.98
C LYS A 14 -13.99 -31.03 -3.11
N LYS A 15 -15.04 -30.24 -3.39
CA LYS A 15 -16.00 -30.09 -4.48
C LYS A 15 -16.82 -28.85 -4.06
N GLY A 16 -17.06 -27.90 -4.96
CA GLY A 16 -17.95 -26.77 -4.63
C GLY A 16 -18.09 -25.69 -5.71
N PHE A 17 -17.89 -26.02 -6.99
CA PHE A 17 -18.22 -25.12 -8.09
C PHE A 17 -19.53 -25.59 -8.73
N ALA A 18 -20.60 -24.84 -8.53
CA ALA A 18 -21.83 -24.96 -9.30
C ALA A 18 -22.04 -23.63 -10.05
N PHE A 19 -22.07 -23.77 -11.37
CA PHE A 19 -22.22 -22.74 -12.39
C PHE A 19 -23.64 -22.17 -12.37
N ALA A 20 -23.78 -20.84 -12.41
CA ALA A 20 -24.99 -20.17 -12.87
C ALA A 20 -24.59 -19.06 -13.84
N LEU A 21 -24.54 -19.45 -15.12
CA LEU A 21 -24.47 -18.53 -16.26
C LEU A 21 -25.85 -17.86 -16.37
N THR A 22 -25.94 -16.55 -16.15
CA THR A 22 -27.09 -15.76 -16.61
C THR A 22 -26.59 -14.45 -17.18
N VAL A 23 -26.88 -14.28 -18.46
CA VAL A 23 -26.63 -13.11 -19.29
C VAL A 23 -27.25 -11.87 -18.64
N PHE A 24 -26.48 -10.82 -18.42
CA PHE A 24 -27.01 -9.48 -18.19
C PHE A 24 -26.40 -8.50 -19.20
N LEU A 25 -27.20 -8.19 -20.21
CA LEU A 25 -27.08 -6.98 -21.02
C LEU A 25 -27.68 -5.82 -20.21
N SER A 26 -26.92 -4.73 -20.13
CA SER A 26 -27.36 -3.33 -19.99
C SER A 26 -28.50 -3.02 -19.01
N THR A 27 -28.16 -2.54 -17.82
CA THR A 27 -28.67 -1.28 -17.24
C THR A 27 -27.81 -0.92 -16.02
N GLY A 28 -27.45 0.36 -15.90
CA GLY A 28 -26.72 0.86 -14.74
C GLY A 28 -27.48 0.58 -13.45
N GLY A 29 -26.83 -0.11 -12.52
CA GLY A 29 -27.31 -0.36 -11.18
C GLY A 29 -26.12 -0.32 -10.23
N THR A 30 -26.11 0.67 -9.35
CA THR A 30 -25.22 0.74 -8.19
C THR A 30 -25.36 -0.53 -7.37
N LEU A 31 -24.22 -1.16 -7.06
CA LEU A 31 -24.14 -2.28 -6.12
C LEU A 31 -24.33 -1.72 -4.70
N THR A 32 -25.58 -1.56 -4.29
CA THR A 32 -25.92 -1.28 -2.90
C THR A 32 -25.79 -2.59 -2.13
N LEU A 33 -24.70 -2.74 -1.37
CA LEU A 33 -24.56 -3.80 -0.38
C LEU A 33 -25.75 -3.74 0.58
N ALA A 34 -26.55 -4.80 0.60
CA ALA A 34 -27.67 -4.95 1.50
C ALA A 34 -27.16 -4.96 2.94
N ARG A 35 -27.27 -3.81 3.63
CA ARG A 35 -27.07 -3.70 5.08
C ARG A 35 -28.03 -4.67 5.78
N ALA A 36 -27.47 -5.61 6.52
CA ALA A 36 -28.23 -6.45 7.43
C ALA A 36 -28.84 -5.56 8.53
N ASN A 37 -30.14 -5.29 8.41
CA ASN A 37 -30.94 -4.75 9.49
C ASN A 37 -31.09 -5.82 10.58
N GLY A 38 -30.24 -5.73 11.61
CA GLY A 38 -30.32 -6.54 12.81
C GLY A 38 -30.08 -5.65 14.03
N ASN A 39 -31.16 -5.28 14.72
CA ASN A 39 -31.11 -4.77 16.08
C ASN A 39 -30.51 -5.85 17.00
N VAL A 40 -29.21 -5.78 17.26
CA VAL A 40 -28.58 -6.40 18.42
C VAL A 40 -27.66 -5.35 19.01
N ALA A 41 -27.95 -4.94 20.24
CA ALA A 41 -27.00 -4.23 21.09
C ALA A 41 -25.76 -5.12 21.21
N ASN A 42 -24.74 -4.83 20.42
CA ASN A 42 -23.54 -5.66 20.32
C ASN A 42 -22.42 -4.91 21.01
N ASP A 43 -22.38 -5.04 22.34
CA ASP A 43 -21.41 -4.39 23.22
C ASP A 43 -19.96 -4.85 22.96
N ARG A 44 -19.66 -5.63 21.91
CA ARG A 44 -18.34 -6.22 21.65
C ARG A 44 -17.67 -5.66 20.40
N LEU A 45 -16.35 -5.58 20.42
CA LEU A 45 -15.54 -5.40 19.20
C LEU A 45 -15.78 -6.59 18.27
N THR A 46 -16.30 -6.32 17.07
CA THR A 46 -16.59 -7.36 16.07
C THR A 46 -15.58 -7.32 14.94
N ALA A 47 -15.34 -8.48 14.31
CA ALA A 47 -14.55 -8.57 13.09
C ALA A 47 -15.13 -7.68 11.97
N ALA A 48 -16.46 -7.65 11.86
CA ALA A 48 -17.16 -6.78 10.91
C ALA A 48 -16.77 -5.30 11.08
N MET A 49 -16.70 -4.80 12.32
CA MET A 49 -16.30 -3.41 12.55
C MET A 49 -14.86 -3.14 12.11
N VAL A 50 -13.92 -4.02 12.47
CA VAL A 50 -12.49 -3.85 12.14
C VAL A 50 -12.29 -3.91 10.62
N ARG A 51 -12.96 -4.86 9.96
CA ARG A 51 -13.01 -4.93 8.50
C ARG A 51 -13.58 -3.66 7.91
N ASP A 52 -14.73 -3.18 8.38
CA ASP A 52 -15.40 -2.03 7.77
C ASP A 52 -14.50 -0.77 7.82
N TRP A 53 -13.76 -0.55 8.92
CA TRP A 53 -12.79 0.57 9.01
C TRP A 53 -11.61 0.39 8.06
N SER A 54 -11.10 -0.84 7.95
CA SER A 54 -10.01 -1.17 7.02
C SER A 54 -10.46 -1.04 5.56
N GLN A 55 -11.69 -1.45 5.25
CA GLN A 55 -12.29 -1.32 3.93
C GLN A 55 -12.49 0.14 3.54
N LEU A 56 -13.01 0.98 4.45
CA LEU A 56 -13.10 2.42 4.21
C LEU A 56 -11.74 3.03 3.88
N ALA A 57 -10.68 2.62 4.59
CA ALA A 57 -9.33 3.07 4.29
C ALA A 57 -8.88 2.68 2.88
N LEU A 58 -9.12 1.42 2.48
CA LEU A 58 -8.82 0.90 1.14
C LEU A 58 -9.61 1.66 0.05
N ASP A 59 -10.89 1.93 0.28
CA ASP A 59 -11.74 2.69 -0.64
C ASP A 59 -11.23 4.14 -0.78
N MET A 60 -10.82 4.78 0.32
CA MET A 60 -10.21 6.11 0.30
C MET A 60 -8.84 6.12 -0.41
N ILE A 61 -8.03 5.06 -0.26
CA ILE A 61 -6.79 4.88 -1.01
C ILE A 61 -7.08 4.82 -2.52
N ALA A 62 -8.03 3.98 -2.92
CA ALA A 62 -8.40 3.81 -4.32
C ALA A 62 -9.00 5.10 -4.93
N ALA A 63 -9.82 5.83 -4.17
CA ALA A 63 -10.39 7.12 -4.56
C ALA A 63 -9.32 8.23 -4.70
N SER A 64 -8.21 8.11 -3.96
CA SER A 64 -7.06 9.03 -4.00
C SER A 64 -6.02 8.61 -5.04
N PHE A 65 -6.44 8.04 -6.17
CA PHE A 65 -5.53 7.56 -7.20
C PHE A 65 -4.48 8.60 -7.60
N GLY A 66 -3.21 8.16 -7.65
CA GLY A 66 -2.08 9.01 -8.05
C GLY A 66 -1.53 9.89 -6.93
N PHE A 67 -2.18 9.93 -5.76
CA PHE A 67 -1.70 10.67 -4.61
C PHE A 67 -0.68 9.88 -3.77
N LEU A 68 -1.06 8.69 -3.30
CA LEU A 68 -0.15 7.83 -2.53
C LEU A 68 0.64 6.91 -3.46
N SER A 69 1.96 6.89 -3.29
CA SER A 69 2.81 5.82 -3.82
C SER A 69 2.62 4.53 -3.01
N PRO A 70 3.09 3.35 -3.46
CA PRO A 70 3.01 2.14 -2.65
C PRO A 70 3.58 2.32 -1.23
N PRO A 71 4.76 2.95 -1.03
CA PRO A 71 5.22 3.29 0.33
C PRO A 71 4.24 4.16 1.15
N GLY A 72 3.59 5.13 0.50
CA GLY A 72 2.57 5.96 1.14
C GLY A 72 1.33 5.16 1.58
N VAL A 73 0.87 4.20 0.75
CA VAL A 73 -0.23 3.29 1.11
C VAL A 73 0.15 2.40 2.29
N ALA A 74 1.33 1.78 2.26
CA ALA A 74 1.81 0.95 3.36
C ALA A 74 1.87 1.74 4.68
N ARG A 75 2.27 3.03 4.61
CA ARG A 75 2.26 3.93 5.77
C ARG A 75 0.85 4.24 6.25
N ALA A 76 -0.07 4.56 5.34
CA ALA A 76 -1.45 4.89 5.68
C ALA A 76 -2.13 3.76 6.47
N LEU A 77 -2.00 2.52 5.99
CA LEU A 77 -2.53 1.32 6.67
C LEU A 77 -1.83 1.07 8.00
N SER A 78 -0.52 1.33 8.09
CA SER A 78 0.22 1.22 9.35
C SER A 78 -0.21 2.28 10.37
N ILE A 79 -0.50 3.51 9.94
CA ILE A 79 -1.01 4.58 10.80
C ILE A 79 -2.40 4.23 11.34
N LEU A 80 -3.30 3.78 10.46
CA LEU A 80 -4.65 3.38 10.85
C LEU A 80 -4.62 2.30 11.92
N THR A 81 -4.03 1.15 11.58
CA THR A 81 -4.04 -0.04 12.45
C THR A 81 -3.26 0.18 13.74
N THR A 82 -2.20 1.00 13.75
CA THR A 82 -1.49 1.37 14.99
C THR A 82 -2.32 2.28 15.87
N SER A 83 -3.07 3.22 15.28
CA SER A 83 -3.97 4.11 16.03
C SER A 83 -5.06 3.30 16.72
N GLU A 84 -5.70 2.38 15.98
CA GLU A 84 -6.69 1.44 16.50
C GLU A 84 -6.11 0.55 17.60
N TRP A 85 -4.93 -0.04 17.36
CA TRP A 85 -4.24 -0.89 18.34
C TRP A 85 -3.93 -0.13 19.63
N ASN A 86 -3.33 1.06 19.54
CA ASN A 86 -2.99 1.87 20.70
C ASN A 86 -4.24 2.28 21.49
N ALA A 87 -5.33 2.63 20.81
CA ALA A 87 -6.60 2.98 21.45
C ALA A 87 -7.27 1.79 22.14
N MET A 88 -7.06 0.56 21.65
CA MET A 88 -7.57 -0.67 22.26
C MET A 88 -6.82 -1.08 23.54
N VAL A 89 -5.51 -0.81 23.63
CA VAL A 89 -4.65 -1.37 24.68
C VAL A 89 -5.12 -1.11 26.12
N PRO A 90 -5.60 0.09 26.51
CA PRO A 90 -6.07 0.33 27.88
C PRO A 90 -7.21 -0.61 28.33
N TYR A 91 -7.87 -1.26 27.37
CA TYR A 91 -9.07 -2.06 27.53
C TYR A 91 -8.84 -3.57 27.41
N THR A 92 -7.63 -4.01 27.05
CA THR A 92 -7.29 -5.43 26.85
C THR A 92 -6.17 -5.87 27.80
N ALA A 93 -6.29 -7.07 28.37
CA ALA A 93 -5.39 -7.51 29.45
C ALA A 93 -3.96 -7.85 28.97
N ASP A 94 -3.80 -8.20 27.69
CA ASP A 94 -2.58 -8.78 27.12
C ASP A 94 -1.95 -7.94 26.00
N ALA A 95 -2.54 -6.79 25.65
CA ALA A 95 -1.96 -5.88 24.66
C ALA A 95 -0.98 -4.90 25.31
N THR A 96 0.06 -4.52 24.55
CA THR A 96 1.02 -3.48 24.93
C THR A 96 0.95 -2.37 23.88
N PRO A 97 0.97 -1.07 24.24
CA PRO A 97 0.93 0.00 23.25
C PRO A 97 2.20 -0.03 22.42
N VAL A 98 2.08 0.22 21.11
CA VAL A 98 3.21 0.18 20.17
C VAL A 98 3.90 1.54 20.09
N ALA A 99 3.24 2.65 20.47
CA ALA A 99 3.88 3.96 20.46
C ALA A 99 3.26 4.93 21.47
N VAL A 100 3.74 4.78 22.71
CA VAL A 100 3.76 5.79 23.77
C VAL A 100 5.01 5.60 24.65
N ALA A 101 5.58 4.38 24.69
CA ALA A 101 6.82 4.09 25.40
C ALA A 101 8.11 4.58 24.70
N ARG A 102 8.04 5.16 23.49
CA ARG A 102 9.20 5.35 22.58
C ARG A 102 9.42 6.78 22.06
N PHE A 103 8.62 7.76 22.48
CA PHE A 103 8.85 9.19 22.23
C PHE A 103 8.92 9.91 23.58
N PRO A 104 10.12 10.12 24.15
CA PRO A 104 10.28 10.67 25.50
C PRO A 104 9.85 12.14 25.65
N GLU A 105 9.64 12.86 24.54
CA GLU A 105 9.39 14.30 24.57
C GLU A 105 7.93 14.69 24.86
N THR A 106 6.98 13.75 24.83
CA THR A 106 5.58 13.99 25.22
C THR A 106 5.33 13.40 26.61
N GLY A 107 5.85 14.08 27.63
CA GLY A 107 5.90 13.67 29.05
C GLY A 107 4.56 13.47 29.79
N THR A 108 3.54 12.89 29.16
CA THR A 108 2.26 12.52 29.80
C THR A 108 1.76 11.12 29.40
N ALA A 109 2.25 10.56 28.30
CA ALA A 109 1.64 9.35 27.75
C ALA A 109 2.00 8.08 28.56
N ALA A 110 3.18 8.04 29.19
CA ALA A 110 3.58 6.95 30.09
C ALA A 110 2.67 6.81 31.33
N ASP A 111 2.06 7.89 31.79
CA ASP A 111 1.17 7.91 32.97
C ASP A 111 -0.28 7.52 32.62
N ASN A 112 -0.68 7.61 31.34
CA ASN A 112 -2.07 7.35 30.89
C ASN A 112 -2.37 5.88 30.58
N VAL A 113 -1.41 4.96 30.72
CA VAL A 113 -1.63 3.51 30.64
C VAL A 113 -1.97 2.90 32.02
N GLN A 114 -2.81 3.57 32.81
CA GLN A 114 -3.49 2.89 33.90
C GLN A 114 -4.54 1.93 33.29
N ARG A 115 -4.20 0.63 33.24
CA ARG A 115 -5.12 -0.45 32.87
C ARG A 115 -6.44 -0.28 33.61
N VAL A 116 -7.53 -0.05 32.89
CA VAL A 116 -8.86 0.05 33.50
C VAL A 116 -9.27 -1.36 33.89
N ARG A 117 -9.24 -1.68 35.20
CA ARG A 117 -9.65 -2.98 35.77
C ARG A 117 -11.12 -3.39 35.47
N ARG A 118 -11.85 -2.60 34.69
CA ARG A 118 -13.25 -2.82 34.25
C ARG A 118 -13.50 -2.30 32.84
N ALA A 119 -12.59 -2.55 31.90
CA ALA A 119 -12.85 -2.23 30.51
C ALA A 119 -14.08 -3.01 30.01
N ARG A 120 -15.12 -2.30 29.62
CA ARG A 120 -16.26 -2.91 28.93
C ARG A 120 -15.87 -3.04 27.47
N SER A 121 -16.34 -4.09 26.81
CA SER A 121 -16.11 -4.29 25.39
C SER A 121 -16.72 -3.15 24.52
N GLU A 122 -17.66 -2.39 25.08
CA GLU A 122 -18.21 -1.14 24.53
C GLU A 122 -17.17 -0.02 24.44
N ASP A 123 -16.31 0.12 25.47
CA ASP A 123 -15.26 1.16 25.53
C ASP A 123 -14.20 0.91 24.45
N THR A 124 -13.85 -0.35 24.21
CA THR A 124 -12.89 -0.75 23.16
C THR A 124 -13.38 -0.32 21.78
N ARG A 125 -14.67 -0.53 21.53
CA ARG A 125 -15.31 -0.26 20.25
C ARG A 125 -15.39 1.23 19.94
N LYS A 126 -15.77 2.01 20.96
CA LYS A 126 -15.78 3.47 20.94
C LYS A 126 -14.36 4.00 20.70
N ALA A 127 -13.37 3.52 21.46
CA ALA A 127 -11.98 3.97 21.33
C ALA A 127 -11.37 3.70 19.94
N ILE A 128 -11.54 2.49 19.41
CA ILE A 128 -11.06 2.13 18.07
C ILE A 128 -11.71 2.98 16.99
N SER A 129 -13.03 3.22 17.08
CA SER A 129 -13.74 4.02 16.07
C SER A 129 -13.31 5.48 16.06
N VAL A 130 -13.06 6.06 17.25
CA VAL A 130 -12.47 7.41 17.37
C VAL A 130 -11.07 7.44 16.77
N ALA A 131 -10.24 6.44 17.07
CA ALA A 131 -8.87 6.37 16.56
C ALA A 131 -8.81 6.20 15.04
N ALA A 132 -9.63 5.30 14.48
CA ALA A 132 -9.74 5.08 13.05
C ALA A 132 -10.18 6.36 12.33
N PHE A 133 -11.20 7.05 12.85
CA PHE A 133 -11.69 8.28 12.26
C PHE A 133 -10.61 9.38 12.23
N LEU A 134 -9.91 9.59 13.35
CA LEU A 134 -8.83 10.58 13.45
C LEU A 134 -7.64 10.23 12.53
N ALA A 135 -7.27 8.94 12.45
CA ALA A 135 -6.20 8.48 11.58
C ALA A 135 -6.52 8.74 10.10
N LEU A 136 -7.73 8.39 9.65
CA LEU A 136 -8.17 8.62 8.27
C LEU A 136 -8.30 10.12 7.97
N ALA A 137 -8.78 10.93 8.91
CA ALA A 137 -8.80 12.39 8.78
C ALA A 137 -7.37 12.96 8.63
N GLU A 138 -6.39 12.49 9.40
CA GLU A 138 -4.99 12.91 9.24
C GLU A 138 -4.41 12.50 7.88
N ILE A 139 -4.70 11.27 7.43
CA ILE A 139 -4.16 10.73 6.17
C ILE A 139 -4.78 11.42 4.95
N PHE A 140 -6.09 11.68 4.95
CA PHE A 140 -6.82 12.09 3.74
C PHE A 140 -7.38 13.51 3.77
N TYR A 141 -7.59 14.11 4.95
CA TYR A 141 -8.01 15.51 5.03
C TYR A 141 -6.83 16.44 5.30
N ASP A 142 -5.89 15.99 6.13
CA ASP A 142 -4.73 16.76 6.59
C ASP A 142 -5.12 18.00 7.40
N LEU A 143 -5.48 17.77 8.66
CA LEU A 143 -6.09 18.77 9.57
C LEU A 143 -5.26 20.04 9.80
N ASP A 144 -3.97 20.04 9.44
CA ASP A 144 -3.04 21.14 9.71
C ASP A 144 -2.12 21.49 8.52
N SER A 145 -2.42 21.08 7.28
CA SER A 145 -1.55 21.36 6.12
C SER A 145 -2.32 21.80 4.85
N ASN A 146 -1.59 22.43 3.92
CA ASN A 146 -2.12 22.88 2.62
C ASN A 146 -2.24 21.74 1.59
N CYS A 147 -1.98 20.48 1.96
CA CYS A 147 -1.99 19.36 1.01
C CYS A 147 -3.36 18.72 0.75
N ALA A 148 -4.41 19.30 1.33
CA ALA A 148 -5.80 18.87 1.22
C ALA A 148 -6.28 18.67 -0.24
N ALA A 149 -5.89 19.56 -1.16
CA ALA A 149 -6.41 19.61 -2.53
C ALA A 149 -6.16 18.36 -3.40
N THR A 150 -5.24 17.48 -3.00
CA THR A 150 -4.92 16.25 -3.74
C THR A 150 -5.70 15.03 -3.27
N ARG A 151 -6.50 15.17 -2.21
CA ARG A 151 -7.17 14.08 -1.48
C ARG A 151 -8.70 14.26 -1.44
N GLU A 152 -9.22 15.30 -2.08
CA GLU A 152 -10.64 15.71 -2.01
C GLU A 152 -11.60 14.61 -2.47
N ASN A 153 -11.18 13.76 -3.41
CA ASN A 153 -12.00 12.64 -3.91
C ASN A 153 -12.34 11.60 -2.84
N ALA A 154 -11.55 11.52 -1.76
CA ALA A 154 -11.80 10.58 -0.67
C ALA A 154 -12.68 11.18 0.45
N TRP A 155 -12.86 12.50 0.50
CA TRP A 155 -13.63 13.15 1.58
C TRP A 155 -15.09 12.71 1.61
N PRO A 156 -15.81 12.59 0.47
CA PRO A 156 -17.20 12.15 0.50
C PRO A 156 -17.38 10.79 1.19
N LEU A 157 -16.47 9.83 0.98
CA LEU A 157 -16.50 8.52 1.63
C LEU A 157 -16.40 8.64 3.15
N MET A 158 -15.53 9.52 3.63
CA MET A 158 -15.34 9.75 5.05
C MET A 158 -16.55 10.48 5.69
N GLU A 159 -17.09 11.48 5.00
CA GLU A 159 -18.25 12.27 5.44
C GLU A 159 -19.56 11.47 5.43
N THR A 160 -19.66 10.46 4.56
CA THR A 160 -20.82 9.55 4.53
C THR A 160 -20.57 8.31 5.39
N ASP A 161 -19.68 7.43 4.97
CA ASP A 161 -19.52 6.09 5.55
C ASP A 161 -18.71 6.16 6.84
N GLY A 162 -17.64 6.96 6.87
CA GLY A 162 -16.84 7.17 8.08
C GLY A 162 -17.65 7.78 9.23
N VAL A 163 -18.43 8.82 8.96
CA VAL A 163 -19.31 9.44 9.98
C VAL A 163 -20.45 8.51 10.38
N ASP A 164 -21.09 7.78 9.45
CA ASP A 164 -22.14 6.81 9.79
C ASP A 164 -21.60 5.68 10.68
N MET A 165 -20.43 5.13 10.34
CA MET A 165 -19.75 4.13 11.15
C MET A 165 -19.37 4.68 12.52
N LEU A 166 -18.81 5.89 12.58
CA LEU A 166 -18.47 6.55 13.84
C LEU A 166 -19.73 6.69 14.72
N ARG A 167 -20.84 7.18 14.21
CA ARG A 167 -22.11 7.33 14.96
C ARG A 167 -22.68 6.00 15.44
N ARG A 168 -22.52 4.93 14.64
CA ARG A 168 -22.95 3.59 15.05
C ARG A 168 -22.20 3.12 16.30
N TYR A 169 -20.97 3.61 16.50
CA TYR A 169 -20.00 3.09 17.46
C TYR A 169 -19.66 4.07 18.60
N VAL A 170 -20.01 5.34 18.43
CA VAL A 170 -19.81 6.45 19.36
C VAL A 170 -21.15 7.17 19.51
N ASP A 171 -21.89 6.78 20.54
CA ASP A 171 -23.29 7.14 20.82
C ASP A 171 -23.53 8.65 21.01
N VAL A 172 -22.49 9.39 21.41
CA VAL A 172 -22.57 10.83 21.68
C VAL A 172 -22.40 11.72 20.44
N VAL A 173 -22.04 11.15 19.27
CA VAL A 173 -21.82 11.95 18.05
C VAL A 173 -23.14 12.49 17.51
N PRO A 174 -23.33 13.82 17.40
CA PRO A 174 -24.57 14.41 16.92
C PRO A 174 -24.88 14.03 15.46
N SER A 175 -26.17 13.82 15.16
CA SER A 175 -26.64 13.49 13.80
C SER A 175 -26.44 14.61 12.78
N GLY A 176 -26.21 15.85 13.25
CA GLY A 176 -26.01 17.02 12.40
C GLY A 176 -24.55 17.28 11.98
N LEU A 177 -23.57 16.57 12.56
CA LEU A 177 -22.15 16.77 12.22
C LEU A 177 -21.74 15.84 11.07
N THR A 178 -21.56 16.38 9.87
CA THR A 178 -21.17 15.60 8.67
C THR A 178 -19.77 15.93 8.18
N GLU A 179 -19.34 17.19 8.31
CA GLU A 179 -18.05 17.67 7.84
C GLU A 179 -16.91 17.11 8.71
N ILE A 180 -15.83 16.62 8.07
CA ILE A 180 -14.68 16.03 8.77
C ILE A 180 -14.12 16.96 9.86
N PRO A 181 -13.84 18.26 9.61
CA PRO A 181 -13.29 19.15 10.64
C PRO A 181 -14.19 19.31 11.85
N ASP A 182 -15.51 19.38 11.63
CA ASP A 182 -16.48 19.59 12.70
C ASP A 182 -16.58 18.35 13.60
N VAL A 183 -16.56 17.16 12.99
CA VAL A 183 -16.51 15.89 13.73
C VAL A 183 -15.21 15.78 14.52
N VAL A 184 -14.06 16.13 13.92
CA VAL A 184 -12.78 16.13 14.64
C VAL A 184 -12.80 17.11 15.82
N ASN A 185 -13.31 18.33 15.63
CA ASN A 185 -13.43 19.34 16.69
C ASN A 185 -14.36 18.89 17.82
N PHE A 186 -15.46 18.22 17.48
CA PHE A 186 -16.33 17.59 18.46
C PHE A 186 -15.59 16.52 19.27
N LEU A 187 -14.87 15.61 18.61
CA LEU A 187 -14.11 14.55 19.31
C LEU A 187 -13.06 15.14 20.25
N LYS A 188 -12.31 16.16 19.79
CA LYS A 188 -11.29 16.87 20.59
C LYS A 188 -11.84 17.64 21.78
N SER A 189 -13.12 18.04 21.76
CA SER A 189 -13.78 18.79 22.83
C SER A 189 -14.69 17.94 23.71
N SER A 190 -14.78 16.63 23.42
CA SER A 190 -15.59 15.69 24.19
C SER A 190 -15.11 15.59 25.64
N THR A 191 -16.06 15.40 26.56
CA THR A 191 -15.81 15.11 27.99
C THR A 191 -16.05 13.63 28.32
N ASP A 192 -16.33 12.80 27.32
CA ASP A 192 -16.38 11.35 27.46
C ASP A 192 -14.95 10.82 27.60
N THR A 193 -14.65 10.22 28.76
CA THR A 193 -13.30 9.75 29.10
C THR A 193 -12.71 8.73 28.12
N VAL A 194 -13.54 7.93 27.42
CA VAL A 194 -13.06 6.98 26.41
C VAL A 194 -12.64 7.73 25.15
N ILE A 195 -13.41 8.74 24.75
CA ILE A 195 -13.10 9.61 23.61
C ILE A 195 -11.86 10.44 23.90
N GLU A 196 -11.78 11.10 25.06
CA GLU A 196 -10.62 11.90 25.47
C GLU A 196 -9.31 11.10 25.38
N ARG A 197 -9.30 9.87 25.93
CA ARG A 197 -8.13 8.99 25.89
C ARG A 197 -7.79 8.51 24.49
N ALA A 198 -8.79 8.15 23.69
CA ALA A 198 -8.57 7.72 22.30
C ALA A 198 -8.01 8.87 21.47
N VAL A 199 -8.52 10.09 21.64
CA VAL A 199 -8.00 11.32 21.03
C VAL A 199 -6.57 11.57 21.46
N GLU A 200 -6.27 11.57 22.76
CA GLU A 200 -4.92 11.81 23.26
C GLU A 200 -3.91 10.80 22.70
N SER A 201 -4.21 9.51 22.81
CA SER A 201 -3.36 8.43 22.32
C SER A 201 -3.13 8.55 20.80
N THR A 202 -4.21 8.76 20.04
CA THR A 202 -4.15 8.83 18.58
C THR A 202 -3.41 10.09 18.13
N MET A 203 -3.76 11.27 18.63
CA MET A 203 -3.14 12.52 18.22
C MET A 203 -1.66 12.60 18.63
N THR A 204 -1.29 12.04 19.78
CA THR A 204 0.13 11.94 20.18
C THR A 204 0.92 11.10 19.17
N PHE A 205 0.38 9.93 18.81
CA PHE A 205 1.00 9.05 17.82
C PHE A 205 1.08 9.70 16.43
N LEU A 206 -0.03 10.27 15.94
CA LEU A 206 -0.07 10.96 14.65
C LEU A 206 0.92 12.12 14.60
N THR A 207 1.02 12.90 15.68
CA THR A 207 1.99 14.01 15.78
C THR A 207 3.41 13.51 15.65
N ALA A 208 3.77 12.43 16.34
CA ALA A 208 5.09 11.82 16.21
C ALA A 208 5.36 11.32 14.77
N ARG A 209 4.33 10.81 14.08
CA ARG A 209 4.45 10.34 12.69
C ARG A 209 4.53 11.44 11.65
N ARG A 210 4.16 12.69 11.95
CA ARG A 210 4.30 13.81 11.00
C ARG A 210 5.76 14.05 10.61
N ALA A 211 6.69 13.86 11.54
CA ALA A 211 8.13 14.06 11.35
C ALA A 211 8.91 12.76 11.11
N ASP A 212 8.27 11.74 10.54
CA ASP A 212 8.88 10.41 10.36
C ASP A 212 9.78 10.25 9.13
N GLY A 213 10.03 11.33 8.39
CA GLY A 213 10.81 11.33 7.16
C GLY A 213 10.03 10.98 5.89
N MET A 214 8.72 10.72 5.96
CA MET A 214 7.91 10.45 4.75
C MET A 214 7.63 11.73 3.93
N ASN A 215 7.88 12.92 4.51
CA ASN A 215 7.52 14.20 3.93
C ASN A 215 6.01 14.30 3.59
N ALA A 216 5.15 13.66 4.39
CA ALA A 216 3.71 13.56 4.12
C ALA A 216 2.96 14.90 4.13
N ARG A 217 3.62 15.98 4.57
CA ARG A 217 3.14 17.37 4.64
C ARG A 217 3.92 18.35 3.75
N GLY A 218 4.97 17.88 3.07
CA GLY A 218 5.85 18.75 2.27
C GLY A 218 6.76 19.66 3.10
N ASP A 219 6.85 19.45 4.40
CA ASP A 219 7.62 20.29 5.34
C ASP A 219 9.13 20.04 5.30
N LEU A 220 9.57 18.94 4.68
CA LEU A 220 10.98 18.60 4.54
C LEU A 220 11.59 19.10 3.23
N SER A 221 10.79 19.59 2.27
CA SER A 221 11.22 20.03 0.94
C SER A 221 10.96 21.52 0.72
N ASP A 222 11.85 22.17 -0.04
CA ASP A 222 11.73 23.60 -0.36
C ASP A 222 10.50 23.94 -1.23
N ASP A 223 9.98 22.95 -1.97
CA ASP A 223 8.81 23.11 -2.82
C ASP A 223 7.48 23.06 -2.06
N GLY A 224 7.49 22.66 -0.78
CA GLY A 224 6.27 22.51 0.03
C GLY A 224 5.32 21.42 -0.47
N VAL A 225 5.73 20.58 -1.42
CA VAL A 225 4.87 19.59 -2.06
C VAL A 225 4.82 18.32 -1.21
N CYS A 226 3.62 17.88 -0.89
CA CYS A 226 3.43 16.63 -0.16
C CYS A 226 4.07 15.42 -0.83
N TYR A 227 4.76 14.60 -0.04
CA TYR A 227 5.48 13.41 -0.47
C TYR A 227 6.57 13.68 -1.52
N SER A 228 7.00 14.94 -1.72
CA SER A 228 8.07 15.25 -2.67
C SER A 228 9.45 14.84 -2.14
N ASP A 229 10.42 14.69 -3.06
CA ASP A 229 11.78 14.33 -2.70
C ASP A 229 12.55 15.50 -2.07
N TYR A 230 12.94 15.34 -0.81
CA TYR A 230 13.84 16.25 -0.10
C TYR A 230 15.28 15.72 0.01
N THR A 231 15.56 14.54 -0.53
CA THR A 231 16.89 13.93 -0.54
C THR A 231 17.72 14.30 -1.77
N LEU A 232 17.10 14.99 -2.72
CA LEU A 232 17.71 15.47 -3.97
C LEU A 232 18.38 14.33 -4.73
N TYR A 233 17.74 13.15 -4.78
CA TYR A 233 18.29 12.05 -5.54
C TYR A 233 18.40 12.43 -7.02
N GLN A 234 19.52 12.06 -7.62
CA GLN A 234 19.74 12.20 -9.05
C GLN A 234 20.23 10.88 -9.61
N SER A 235 19.58 10.44 -10.69
CA SER A 235 20.04 9.31 -11.50
C SER A 235 21.41 9.64 -12.08
N VAL A 236 22.33 8.68 -12.05
CA VAL A 236 23.64 8.84 -12.72
C VAL A 236 23.53 8.76 -14.24
N ASN A 237 22.48 8.10 -14.74
CA ASN A 237 22.16 8.03 -16.16
C ASN A 237 21.17 9.14 -16.55
N ASP A 238 21.34 9.70 -17.74
CA ASP A 238 20.40 10.67 -18.30
C ASP A 238 19.04 10.02 -18.62
N PRO A 239 17.92 10.75 -18.52
CA PRO A 239 16.60 10.26 -18.92
C PRO A 239 16.54 9.71 -20.35
N GLN A 240 15.72 8.69 -20.58
CA GLN A 240 15.59 8.06 -21.90
C GLN A 240 14.14 7.75 -22.27
N GLU A 241 13.83 7.84 -23.56
CA GLU A 241 12.62 7.25 -24.14
C GLU A 241 12.58 5.73 -23.94
N THR A 242 11.37 5.18 -23.81
CA THR A 242 11.21 3.73 -23.62
C THR A 242 11.37 2.93 -24.91
N VAL A 243 11.56 3.54 -26.08
CA VAL A 243 11.61 2.86 -27.39
C VAL A 243 12.78 3.35 -28.24
N GLY A 244 13.35 2.44 -29.04
CA GLY A 244 14.20 2.81 -30.19
C GLY A 244 15.62 3.19 -29.82
N ARG A 245 16.23 2.52 -28.84
CA ARG A 245 17.62 2.79 -28.46
C ARG A 245 18.59 2.36 -29.56
N THR A 246 19.16 3.32 -30.29
CA THR A 246 20.25 3.07 -31.23
C THR A 246 21.53 3.67 -30.65
N ASN A 247 22.65 2.93 -30.66
CA ASN A 247 23.94 3.33 -30.07
C ASN A 247 23.99 3.44 -28.54
N CYS A 248 23.40 2.47 -27.83
CA CYS A 248 23.27 2.51 -26.38
C CYS A 248 24.58 2.78 -25.60
N MET A 249 25.71 2.19 -26.00
CA MET A 249 26.98 2.35 -25.28
C MET A 249 27.55 3.78 -25.34
N ASP A 250 27.10 4.61 -26.27
CA ASP A 250 27.47 6.03 -26.34
C ASP A 250 26.52 6.92 -25.51
N GLU A 251 25.32 6.43 -25.17
CA GLU A 251 24.25 7.19 -24.52
C GLU A 251 24.08 6.86 -23.03
N ILE A 252 24.37 5.63 -22.60
CA ILE A 252 24.27 5.22 -21.20
C ILE A 252 25.64 5.33 -20.50
N ARG A 253 25.67 5.97 -19.33
CA ARG A 253 26.92 6.16 -18.57
C ARG A 253 27.29 4.92 -17.77
N HIS A 254 26.28 4.26 -17.20
CA HIS A 254 26.43 3.08 -16.37
C HIS A 254 25.29 2.08 -16.64
N LEU A 255 25.60 0.98 -17.32
CA LEU A 255 24.58 0.02 -17.77
C LEU A 255 23.91 -0.71 -16.60
N ASP A 256 24.63 -0.94 -15.50
CA ASP A 256 24.11 -1.60 -14.31
C ASP A 256 23.41 -0.64 -13.33
N LYS A 257 23.28 0.66 -13.68
CA LYS A 257 22.62 1.67 -12.85
C LYS A 257 21.23 2.06 -13.34
N TRP A 258 20.39 2.50 -12.39
CA TRP A 258 19.04 2.95 -12.69
C TRP A 258 19.05 4.12 -13.69
N GLN A 259 17.98 4.20 -14.47
CA GLN A 259 17.77 5.23 -15.46
C GLN A 259 16.32 5.67 -15.43
N GLN A 260 16.10 6.99 -15.47
CA GLN A 260 14.78 7.58 -15.60
C GLN A 260 14.23 7.33 -17.01
N LEU A 261 12.94 7.04 -17.10
CA LEU A 261 12.28 6.72 -18.37
C LEU A 261 11.15 7.71 -18.66
N TYR A 262 11.07 8.17 -19.91
CA TYR A 262 9.90 8.82 -20.48
C TYR A 262 8.87 7.75 -20.86
N VAL A 263 7.75 7.74 -20.14
CA VAL A 263 6.68 6.77 -20.33
C VAL A 263 5.56 7.43 -21.15
N PRO A 264 5.12 6.81 -22.27
CA PRO A 264 4.00 7.31 -23.05
C PRO A 264 2.74 7.52 -22.21
N THR A 265 2.00 8.60 -22.46
CA THR A 265 0.75 8.93 -21.77
C THR A 265 -0.47 8.68 -22.67
N PRO A 266 -1.67 8.39 -22.12
CA PRO A 266 -2.87 8.12 -22.93
C PRO A 266 -3.31 9.28 -23.84
N GLY A 267 -2.98 10.53 -23.50
CA GLY A 267 -3.30 11.72 -24.30
C GLY A 267 -2.29 12.06 -25.40
N GLY A 268 -1.28 11.21 -25.62
CA GLY A 268 -0.14 11.50 -26.48
C GLY A 268 0.97 12.25 -25.74
N GLY A 269 2.22 12.04 -26.19
CA GLY A 269 3.43 12.51 -25.51
C GLY A 269 3.97 11.49 -24.50
N ALA A 270 4.99 11.89 -23.75
CA ALA A 270 5.64 11.07 -22.74
C ALA A 270 5.92 11.88 -21.46
N GLN A 271 5.79 11.22 -20.31
CA GLN A 271 6.07 11.82 -19.00
C GLN A 271 7.32 11.17 -18.41
N LEU A 272 8.26 12.00 -17.95
CA LEU A 272 9.40 11.52 -17.18
C LEU A 272 8.92 10.88 -15.88
N ARG A 273 9.34 9.65 -15.61
CA ARG A 273 9.04 8.96 -14.34
C ARG A 273 10.17 9.21 -13.33
N PRO A 274 9.96 10.05 -12.30
CA PRO A 274 10.93 10.20 -11.23
C PRO A 274 11.02 8.92 -10.39
N TRP A 275 12.05 8.81 -9.56
CA TRP A 275 12.07 7.77 -8.54
C TRP A 275 10.98 8.10 -7.52
N LEU A 276 10.05 7.17 -7.31
CA LEU A 276 8.98 7.35 -6.32
C LEU A 276 9.52 7.20 -4.90
N SER A 277 9.21 8.18 -4.05
CA SER A 277 9.53 8.21 -2.62
C SER A 277 11.01 7.86 -2.28
N PRO A 278 11.99 8.57 -2.87
CA PRO A 278 13.41 8.28 -2.68
C PRO A 278 13.88 8.46 -1.23
N TYR A 279 13.19 9.29 -0.43
CA TYR A 279 13.41 9.48 1.02
C TYR A 279 13.04 8.29 1.89
N MET A 280 12.44 7.22 1.35
CA MET A 280 12.05 6.05 2.13
C MET A 280 13.21 5.40 2.90
N ASP A 281 14.45 5.62 2.47
CA ASP A 281 15.64 5.17 3.19
C ASP A 281 15.87 5.88 4.54
N ARG A 282 15.28 7.06 4.70
CA ARG A 282 15.35 7.91 5.90
C ARG A 282 14.10 7.83 6.78
N VAL A 283 13.09 7.08 6.35
CA VAL A 283 11.82 6.97 7.08
C VAL A 283 12.01 6.15 8.34
N ILE A 284 11.48 6.63 9.46
CA ILE A 284 11.49 5.92 10.73
C ILE A 284 10.48 4.76 10.65
N PRO A 285 10.93 3.49 10.76
CA PRO A 285 10.05 2.32 10.75
C PRO A 285 9.13 2.31 11.97
N PHE A 286 8.09 1.48 11.95
CA PHE A 286 7.23 1.35 13.13
C PHE A 286 7.74 0.30 14.12
N SER A 287 8.46 -0.72 13.67
CA SER A 287 9.02 -1.74 14.58
C SER A 287 10.28 -1.28 15.33
N SER A 288 10.99 -0.26 14.83
CA SER A 288 12.31 0.19 15.30
C SER A 288 12.46 1.71 15.26
N GLU A 289 13.28 2.28 16.15
CA GLU A 289 13.61 3.72 16.16
C GLU A 289 14.71 4.08 15.16
N THR A 290 15.48 3.09 14.70
CA THR A 290 16.50 3.28 13.67
C THR A 290 16.00 2.73 12.34
N PRO A 291 16.26 3.44 11.22
CA PRO A 291 16.10 2.85 9.89
C PRO A 291 16.80 1.50 9.82
N LEU A 292 16.20 0.54 9.12
CA LEU A 292 16.79 -0.78 8.94
C LEU A 292 18.17 -0.64 8.26
N LEU A 293 19.11 -1.56 8.51
CA LEU A 293 20.43 -1.52 7.87
C LEU A 293 20.53 -2.69 6.89
N TRP A 294 20.46 -2.38 5.60
CA TRP A 294 20.54 -3.38 4.51
C TRP A 294 21.97 -3.63 3.99
N THR A 295 22.98 -2.97 4.55
CA THR A 295 24.34 -2.89 3.99
C THR A 295 25.12 -4.21 3.98
N ASN A 296 24.58 -5.29 4.57
CA ASN A 296 25.25 -6.60 4.67
C ASN A 296 24.76 -7.66 3.66
N LEU A 297 23.80 -7.34 2.77
CA LEU A 297 23.33 -8.30 1.77
C LEU A 297 24.12 -8.19 0.46
N PRO A 298 24.30 -9.30 -0.29
CA PRO A 298 24.88 -9.22 -1.62
C PRO A 298 23.94 -8.43 -2.55
N GLY A 299 24.52 -7.50 -3.31
CA GLY A 299 23.79 -6.74 -4.31
C GLY A 299 23.52 -7.54 -5.59
N PRO A 300 22.70 -6.98 -6.50
CA PRO A 300 22.52 -7.55 -7.84
C PRO A 300 23.87 -7.69 -8.57
N PRO A 301 24.01 -8.67 -9.49
CA PRO A 301 25.17 -8.76 -10.37
C PRO A 301 25.40 -7.44 -11.09
N ARG A 302 26.67 -7.07 -11.27
CA ARG A 302 27.09 -5.81 -11.91
C ARG A 302 27.64 -6.06 -13.31
N GLU A 303 27.70 -5.00 -14.10
CA GLU A 303 28.32 -5.03 -15.43
C GLU A 303 29.74 -5.63 -15.35
N GLY A 304 30.07 -6.47 -16.34
CA GLY A 304 31.33 -7.22 -16.39
C GLY A 304 31.36 -8.54 -15.61
N GLN A 305 30.29 -8.89 -14.88
CA GLN A 305 30.14 -10.22 -14.26
C GLN A 305 29.34 -11.16 -15.17
N ASP A 306 29.71 -12.44 -15.22
CA ASP A 306 28.98 -13.45 -16.01
C ASP A 306 27.49 -13.52 -15.60
N LEU A 307 27.23 -13.49 -14.29
CA LEU A 307 25.88 -13.49 -13.72
C LEU A 307 25.03 -12.29 -14.19
N PHE A 308 25.65 -11.17 -14.56
CA PHE A 308 24.93 -10.03 -15.12
C PHE A 308 24.35 -10.34 -16.49
N MET A 309 25.10 -11.02 -17.36
CA MET A 309 24.58 -11.43 -18.65
C MET A 309 23.54 -12.54 -18.51
N GLU A 310 23.78 -13.50 -17.63
CA GLU A 310 22.87 -14.64 -17.39
C GLU A 310 21.47 -14.19 -16.93
N GLN A 311 21.37 -13.33 -15.91
CA GLN A 311 20.07 -12.87 -15.39
C GLN A 311 19.24 -12.12 -16.44
N HIS A 312 19.88 -11.37 -17.34
CA HIS A 312 19.18 -10.61 -18.38
C HIS A 312 18.77 -11.52 -19.54
N SER A 313 19.62 -12.48 -19.91
CA SER A 313 19.27 -13.52 -20.89
C SER A 313 18.06 -14.33 -20.42
N GLU A 314 18.00 -14.66 -19.13
CA GLU A 314 16.86 -15.37 -18.53
C GLU A 314 15.54 -14.58 -18.70
N VAL A 315 15.57 -13.25 -18.57
CA VAL A 315 14.37 -12.42 -18.82
C VAL A 315 13.92 -12.55 -20.27
N LEU A 316 14.82 -12.55 -21.25
CA LEU A 316 14.45 -12.78 -22.64
C LEU A 316 13.88 -14.18 -22.88
N ASP A 317 14.47 -15.21 -22.27
CA ASP A 317 13.99 -16.60 -22.38
C ASP A 317 12.56 -16.75 -21.81
N ILE A 318 12.27 -16.10 -20.69
CA ILE A 318 10.90 -16.03 -20.15
C ILE A 318 9.97 -15.35 -21.16
N TYR A 319 10.40 -14.23 -21.74
CA TYR A 319 9.59 -13.44 -22.67
C TYR A 319 9.40 -14.10 -24.04
N SER A 320 10.29 -15.00 -24.47
CA SER A 320 10.16 -15.78 -25.71
C SER A 320 9.08 -16.86 -25.62
N SER A 321 8.54 -17.12 -24.43
CA SER A 321 7.59 -18.21 -24.18
C SER A 321 6.48 -17.84 -23.19
N LEU A 322 6.19 -16.55 -23.03
CA LEU A 322 5.17 -16.04 -22.09
C LEU A 322 3.79 -16.64 -22.34
N SER A 323 3.35 -17.48 -21.40
CA SER A 323 2.00 -18.03 -21.37
C SER A 323 0.99 -17.01 -20.84
N ASP A 324 -0.29 -17.20 -21.20
CA ASP A 324 -1.37 -16.36 -20.68
C ASP A 324 -1.49 -16.45 -19.16
N ARG A 325 -1.23 -17.63 -18.58
CA ARG A 325 -1.16 -17.80 -17.12
C ARG A 325 -0.10 -16.91 -16.49
N GLN A 326 1.09 -16.81 -17.07
CA GLN A 326 2.16 -15.93 -16.54
C GLN A 326 1.78 -14.45 -16.65
N LYS A 327 1.15 -14.04 -17.75
CA LYS A 327 0.67 -12.66 -17.93
C LYS A 327 -0.39 -12.31 -16.89
N ILE A 328 -1.38 -13.18 -16.68
CA ILE A 328 -2.44 -12.98 -15.68
C ILE A 328 -1.87 -12.94 -14.25
N ILE A 329 -0.90 -13.82 -13.92
CA ILE A 329 -0.23 -13.77 -12.61
C ILE A 329 0.49 -12.41 -12.43
N ALA A 330 1.17 -11.92 -13.46
CA ALA A 330 1.84 -10.62 -13.39
C ALA A 330 0.83 -9.47 -13.21
N GLU A 331 -0.28 -9.48 -13.96
CA GLU A 331 -1.35 -8.49 -13.85
C GLU A 331 -2.03 -8.52 -12.48
N PHE A 332 -2.28 -9.71 -11.93
CA PHE A 332 -2.91 -9.88 -10.62
C PHE A 332 -2.10 -9.20 -9.50
N TRP A 333 -0.76 -9.32 -9.53
CA TRP A 333 0.12 -8.84 -8.46
C TRP A 333 0.66 -7.42 -8.65
N ALA A 334 0.69 -6.89 -9.88
CA ALA A 334 1.23 -5.54 -10.09
C ALA A 334 0.21 -4.45 -9.74
N ASP A 335 -1.06 -4.82 -9.67
CA ASP A 335 -2.21 -3.97 -9.37
C ASP A 335 -2.41 -2.84 -10.38
N GLY A 336 -3.68 -2.54 -10.69
CA GLY A 336 -4.01 -1.48 -11.64
C GLY A 336 -3.71 -0.08 -11.07
N PRO A 337 -3.63 0.97 -11.91
CA PRO A 337 -3.49 2.33 -11.44
C PRO A 337 -4.59 2.70 -10.42
N ALA A 338 -5.87 2.57 -10.77
CA ALA A 338 -6.99 2.81 -9.85
C ALA A 338 -7.25 1.61 -8.93
N SER A 339 -6.26 1.23 -8.12
CA SER A 339 -6.34 0.15 -7.14
C SER A 339 -5.83 0.59 -5.78
N THR A 340 -5.87 -0.34 -4.82
CA THR A 340 -5.30 -0.17 -3.49
C THR A 340 -3.76 -0.33 -3.46
N LEU A 341 -3.13 -0.54 -4.62
CA LEU A 341 -1.69 -0.81 -4.80
C LEU A 341 -1.21 -2.07 -4.03
N PRO A 342 0.03 -2.56 -4.25
CA PRO A 342 0.45 -3.82 -3.63
C PRO A 342 0.29 -3.90 -2.12
N PRO A 343 0.56 -2.83 -1.33
CA PRO A 343 0.33 -2.88 0.11
C PRO A 343 -1.14 -3.01 0.50
N GLY A 344 -2.05 -2.37 -0.25
CA GLY A 344 -3.49 -2.49 -0.03
C GLY A 344 -4.03 -3.85 -0.47
N HIS A 345 -3.57 -4.40 -1.58
CA HIS A 345 -3.93 -5.76 -2.00
C HIS A 345 -3.48 -6.83 -0.99
N TRP A 346 -2.28 -6.69 -0.39
CA TRP A 346 -1.88 -7.57 0.72
C TRP A 346 -2.75 -7.39 1.98
N HIS A 347 -3.35 -6.22 2.16
CA HIS A 347 -4.27 -5.94 3.27
C HIS A 347 -5.66 -6.54 3.02
N GLU A 348 -6.17 -6.46 1.78
CA GLU A 348 -7.38 -7.16 1.31
C GLU A 348 -7.26 -8.67 1.59
N ILE A 349 -6.14 -9.29 1.18
CA ILE A 349 -5.87 -10.72 1.47
C ILE A 349 -5.86 -10.99 2.98
N ALA A 350 -5.32 -10.08 3.81
CA ALA A 350 -5.31 -10.26 5.25
C ALA A 350 -6.71 -10.21 5.87
N ILE A 351 -7.59 -9.36 5.34
CA ILE A 351 -9.02 -9.32 5.69
C ILE A 351 -9.69 -10.64 5.31
N GLU A 352 -9.51 -11.11 4.07
CA GLU A 352 -10.09 -12.38 3.59
C GLU A 352 -9.65 -13.56 4.47
N VAL A 353 -8.35 -13.67 4.76
CA VAL A 353 -7.81 -14.73 5.62
C VAL A 353 -8.39 -14.65 7.04
N ALA A 354 -8.64 -13.44 7.56
CA ALA A 354 -9.26 -13.27 8.86
C ALA A 354 -10.72 -13.74 8.87
N GLU A 355 -11.47 -13.44 7.81
CA GLU A 355 -12.87 -13.85 7.64
C GLU A 355 -12.98 -15.37 7.43
N GLU A 356 -12.15 -15.95 6.55
CA GLU A 356 -12.11 -17.41 6.32
C GLU A 356 -11.78 -18.21 7.59
N ARG A 357 -10.99 -17.61 8.49
CA ARG A 357 -10.62 -18.21 9.78
C ARG A 357 -11.59 -17.85 10.91
N GLU A 358 -12.65 -17.10 10.61
CA GLU A 358 -13.66 -16.66 11.58
C GLU A 358 -13.03 -15.95 12.80
N LEU A 359 -12.00 -15.13 12.58
CA LEU A 359 -11.31 -14.42 13.66
C LEU A 359 -12.26 -13.46 14.39
N GLY A 360 -12.09 -13.32 15.70
CA GLY A 360 -12.74 -12.27 16.49
C GLY A 360 -12.17 -10.88 16.16
N GLY A 361 -12.85 -9.82 16.59
CA GLY A 361 -12.42 -8.44 16.28
C GLY A 361 -11.02 -8.09 16.77
N GLU A 362 -10.65 -8.52 17.99
CA GLU A 362 -9.29 -8.30 18.52
C GLU A 362 -8.22 -9.04 17.70
N ASP A 363 -8.48 -10.29 17.32
CA ASP A 363 -7.54 -11.11 16.54
C ASP A 363 -7.41 -10.60 15.10
N MET A 364 -8.51 -10.15 14.49
CA MET A 364 -8.48 -9.50 13.18
C MET A 364 -7.68 -8.20 13.24
N LEU A 365 -7.93 -7.33 14.22
CA LEU A 365 -7.16 -6.09 14.40
C LEU A 365 -5.67 -6.40 14.59
N LYS A 366 -5.34 -7.41 15.41
CA LYS A 366 -3.96 -7.85 15.61
C LYS A 366 -3.30 -8.33 14.31
N LEU A 367 -4.00 -9.11 13.50
CA LEU A 367 -3.50 -9.57 12.20
C LEU A 367 -3.24 -8.39 11.26
N LEU A 368 -4.22 -7.50 11.09
CA LEU A 368 -4.13 -6.34 10.20
C LEU A 368 -3.04 -5.38 10.65
N PHE A 369 -2.93 -5.14 11.96
CA PHE A 369 -1.84 -4.37 12.56
C PHE A 369 -0.49 -4.97 12.21
N LEU A 370 -0.24 -6.24 12.54
CA LEU A 370 1.05 -6.88 12.28
C LEU A 370 1.38 -6.95 10.79
N GLN A 371 0.40 -7.21 9.94
CA GLN A 371 0.57 -7.25 8.49
C GLN A 371 0.94 -5.87 7.93
N ALA A 372 0.24 -4.80 8.33
CA ALA A 372 0.53 -3.45 7.87
C ALA A 372 1.96 -3.02 8.28
N GLN A 373 2.34 -3.25 9.54
CA GLN A 373 3.69 -2.95 10.03
C GLN A 373 4.77 -3.70 9.23
N ALA A 374 4.56 -5.00 9.01
CA ALA A 374 5.52 -5.84 8.29
C ALA A 374 5.70 -5.38 6.84
N VAL A 375 4.61 -5.03 6.14
CA VAL A 375 4.68 -4.53 4.76
C VAL A 375 5.37 -3.17 4.70
N PHE A 376 5.10 -2.26 5.63
CA PHE A 376 5.74 -0.95 5.66
C PHE A 376 7.25 -1.03 5.92
N ASP A 377 7.65 -1.79 6.93
CA ASP A 377 9.07 -1.97 7.27
C ASP A 377 9.82 -2.71 6.15
N ALA A 378 9.19 -3.71 5.52
CA ALA A 378 9.73 -4.33 4.32
C ALA A 378 9.88 -3.32 3.16
N GLY A 379 8.96 -2.36 3.04
CA GLY A 379 9.04 -1.25 2.11
C GLY A 379 10.27 -0.36 2.35
N ILE A 380 10.52 0.03 3.61
CA ILE A 380 11.71 0.81 4.01
C ILE A 380 12.98 0.06 3.63
N ALA A 381 13.12 -1.19 4.08
CA ALA A 381 14.27 -2.04 3.76
C ALA A 381 14.49 -2.19 2.24
N SER A 382 13.41 -2.40 1.49
CA SER A 382 13.46 -2.51 0.04
C SER A 382 13.92 -1.22 -0.63
N TRP A 383 13.47 -0.05 -0.15
CA TRP A 383 13.88 1.24 -0.70
C TRP A 383 15.32 1.61 -0.34
N GLN A 384 15.79 1.24 0.84
CA GLN A 384 17.21 1.37 1.21
C GLN A 384 18.09 0.54 0.27
N ALA A 385 17.71 -0.71 0.01
CA ALA A 385 18.43 -1.56 -0.95
C ALA A 385 18.41 -0.95 -2.36
N LYS A 386 17.25 -0.48 -2.82
CA LYS A 386 17.09 0.20 -4.12
C LYS A 386 18.01 1.42 -4.22
N ARG A 387 18.08 2.25 -3.18
CA ARG A 387 18.97 3.42 -3.14
C ARG A 387 20.44 3.03 -3.17
N TYR A 388 20.81 2.04 -2.36
CA TYR A 388 22.20 1.66 -2.16
C TYR A 388 22.81 1.02 -3.42
N TYR A 389 22.09 0.08 -4.04
CA TYR A 389 22.58 -0.58 -5.25
C TYR A 389 22.31 0.24 -6.51
N ASP A 390 21.23 1.03 -6.51
CA ASP A 390 20.81 1.87 -7.63
C ASP A 390 20.76 1.09 -8.95
N SER A 391 20.23 -0.14 -8.91
CA SER A 391 20.37 -1.11 -10.00
C SER A 391 19.47 -0.80 -11.20
N ALA A 392 19.97 -1.06 -12.40
CA ALA A 392 19.23 -0.93 -13.65
C ALA A 392 17.94 -1.76 -13.71
N ARG A 393 16.98 -1.32 -14.55
CA ARG A 393 15.79 -2.09 -14.91
C ARG A 393 16.08 -2.97 -16.14
N PRO A 394 15.43 -4.13 -16.31
CA PRO A 394 15.64 -4.99 -17.47
C PRO A 394 15.46 -4.27 -18.81
N VAL A 395 14.51 -3.34 -18.93
CA VAL A 395 14.29 -2.57 -20.17
C VAL A 395 15.52 -1.79 -20.60
N THR A 396 16.22 -1.16 -19.66
CA THR A 396 17.45 -0.41 -19.91
C THR A 396 18.54 -1.35 -20.43
N VAL A 397 18.73 -2.49 -19.75
CA VAL A 397 19.82 -3.40 -20.06
C VAL A 397 19.56 -4.19 -21.34
N LEU A 398 18.36 -4.74 -21.52
CA LEU A 398 18.01 -5.55 -22.69
C LEU A 398 18.00 -4.73 -23.98
N GLN A 399 17.45 -3.51 -23.96
CA GLN A 399 17.52 -2.64 -25.13
C GLN A 399 18.96 -2.25 -25.49
N CYS A 400 19.87 -2.28 -24.52
CA CYS A 400 21.28 -1.99 -24.73
C CYS A 400 22.05 -3.19 -25.28
N LEU A 401 22.02 -4.31 -24.56
CA LEU A 401 22.79 -5.52 -24.88
C LEU A 401 22.37 -6.17 -26.20
N TYR A 402 21.10 -6.01 -26.59
CA TYR A 402 20.51 -6.63 -27.78
C TYR A 402 20.12 -5.59 -28.84
N ALA A 403 20.64 -4.36 -28.78
CA ALA A 403 20.26 -3.28 -29.69
C ALA A 403 20.42 -3.65 -31.18
N ASP A 404 21.50 -4.35 -31.51
CA ASP A 404 21.84 -4.78 -32.88
C ASP A 404 21.37 -6.20 -33.21
N GLN A 405 20.52 -6.78 -32.36
CA GLN A 405 20.05 -8.17 -32.50
C GLN A 405 18.54 -8.23 -32.72
N THR A 406 18.10 -9.20 -33.51
CA THR A 406 16.71 -9.63 -33.53
C THR A 406 16.50 -10.64 -32.41
N VAL A 407 15.53 -10.37 -31.52
CA VAL A 407 15.17 -11.23 -30.40
C VAL A 407 13.77 -11.79 -30.58
N THR A 408 13.54 -13.03 -30.17
CA THR A 408 12.19 -13.61 -30.04
C THR A 408 11.61 -13.22 -28.69
N THR A 409 10.51 -12.46 -28.68
CA THR A 409 9.92 -11.92 -27.45
C THR A 409 8.41 -11.70 -27.62
N TRP A 410 7.74 -11.35 -26.52
CA TRP A 410 6.38 -10.83 -26.57
C TRP A 410 6.32 -9.50 -27.31
N LEU A 411 5.51 -9.45 -28.37
CA LEU A 411 5.40 -8.30 -29.26
C LEU A 411 4.39 -7.24 -28.76
N GLY A 412 3.70 -7.49 -27.65
CA GLY A 412 2.69 -6.59 -27.16
C GLY A 412 1.31 -7.24 -27.09
N PRO A 413 0.32 -6.47 -26.61
CA PRO A 413 -1.05 -6.94 -26.46
C PRO A 413 -1.59 -7.46 -27.80
N TYR A 414 -2.16 -8.67 -27.77
CA TYR A 414 -2.77 -9.33 -28.93
C TYR A 414 -1.83 -9.62 -30.11
N GLN A 415 -0.51 -9.43 -29.97
CA GLN A 415 0.48 -9.70 -31.02
C GLN A 415 1.24 -11.01 -30.83
N GLY A 416 1.10 -11.65 -29.66
CA GLY A 416 1.74 -12.94 -29.37
C GLY A 416 3.26 -12.84 -29.19
N ILE A 417 3.93 -13.96 -29.44
CA ILE A 417 5.39 -14.07 -29.45
C ILE A 417 5.86 -13.99 -30.90
N GLY A 418 6.93 -13.24 -31.16
CA GLY A 418 7.57 -13.19 -32.46
C GLY A 418 8.91 -12.45 -32.41
N GLU A 419 9.42 -12.09 -33.59
CA GLU A 419 10.72 -11.43 -33.72
C GLU A 419 10.59 -9.90 -33.67
N ARG A 420 11.54 -9.24 -32.98
CA ARG A 420 11.67 -7.78 -32.91
C ARG A 420 13.14 -7.40 -32.73
N SER A 421 13.51 -6.18 -33.10
CA SER A 421 14.77 -5.58 -32.65
C SER A 421 14.86 -5.55 -31.11
N GLY A 422 15.99 -5.97 -30.53
CA GLY A 422 16.18 -5.90 -29.08
C GLY A 422 16.12 -4.47 -28.53
N SER A 423 16.49 -3.47 -29.33
CA SER A 423 16.34 -2.04 -29.01
C SER A 423 14.89 -1.57 -28.82
N GLU A 424 13.92 -2.38 -29.23
CA GLU A 424 12.48 -2.12 -29.10
C GLU A 424 11.81 -3.08 -28.11
N TRP A 425 12.58 -3.87 -27.36
CA TRP A 425 12.06 -4.78 -26.34
C TRP A 425 11.25 -4.01 -25.29
N GLN A 426 10.09 -4.55 -24.92
CA GLN A 426 9.21 -3.98 -23.89
C GLN A 426 8.83 -5.04 -22.86
N PRO A 427 8.80 -4.69 -21.56
CA PRO A 427 8.15 -5.54 -20.58
C PRO A 427 6.64 -5.58 -20.82
N VAL A 428 5.95 -6.64 -20.34
CA VAL A 428 4.50 -6.64 -20.23
C VAL A 428 4.07 -5.39 -19.45
N ARG A 429 3.21 -4.57 -20.05
CA ARG A 429 2.62 -3.40 -19.41
C ARG A 429 1.15 -3.68 -19.18
N ILE A 430 0.68 -3.42 -17.95
CA ILE A 430 -0.74 -3.47 -17.63
C ILE A 430 -1.41 -2.29 -18.32
N GLN A 431 -2.21 -2.57 -19.33
CA GLN A 431 -2.87 -1.52 -20.12
C GLN A 431 -4.22 -1.11 -19.53
N ASN A 432 -4.93 -2.01 -18.85
CA ASN A 432 -6.26 -1.76 -18.29
C ASN A 432 -6.38 -2.40 -16.89
N GLY A 433 -6.69 -1.60 -15.88
CA GLY A 433 -7.00 -2.10 -14.53
C GLY A 433 -8.32 -2.89 -14.45
N ASP A 434 -9.15 -2.85 -15.49
CA ASP A 434 -10.52 -3.39 -15.47
C ASP A 434 -10.61 -4.92 -15.46
N LEU A 435 -9.64 -5.63 -16.04
CA LEU A 435 -9.64 -7.10 -16.05
C LEU A 435 -9.37 -7.71 -14.68
N VAL A 436 -8.56 -7.03 -13.85
CA VAL A 436 -8.19 -7.50 -12.51
C VAL A 436 -9.32 -7.26 -11.51
N ALA A 437 -10.09 -6.18 -11.68
CA ALA A 437 -11.27 -5.88 -10.85
C ALA A 437 -12.40 -6.93 -10.95
N THR A 438 -12.37 -7.79 -11.98
CA THR A 438 -13.36 -8.88 -12.15
C THR A 438 -12.83 -10.23 -11.63
N LEU A 439 -11.53 -10.34 -11.36
CA LEU A 439 -10.87 -11.55 -10.85
C LEU A 439 -10.66 -11.54 -9.33
N ARG A 440 -10.75 -10.36 -8.72
CA ARG A 440 -10.95 -10.15 -7.28
C ARG A 440 -12.46 -10.12 -7.03
#